data_AF-I2GP65-F1
#
_entry.id   AF-I2GP65-F1
#
_cell.length_a   1.000
_cell.length_b   1.000
_cell.length_c   1.000
_cell.angle_alpha   90.00
_cell.angle_beta   90.00
_cell.angle_gamma   90.00
#
_symmetry.space_group_name_H-M   'P 1'
#
loop_
_entity.id
_entity.type
_entity.pdbx_description
1 polymer ?
#
loop_
_entity_poly.entity_id
_entity_poly.type
_entity_poly.pdbx_seq_one_letter_code
_entity_poly.pdbx_strand_id
1 'polypeptide(L)'
;MKHWLMGLGILIALAGCHQPVEPEVSNDLLYRTWQLTQIDNTDGRTVAVSNSEWAIVTFRPNGMILYGANGRYAACCSPNRFKRKDNVLDFVDVKSVPVPEVDNREECTLVDCQLQGDFWEIVTLTEDSLVLKTPYLGNYVYKPYP
;
A
#
# COMPACT_ATOMS: atom_id res chain seq x y z
N MET A 1 7.00 -2.52 -74.87
CA MET A 1 7.04 -3.48 -73.75
C MET A 1 7.62 -2.73 -72.55
N LYS A 2 6.87 -1.90 -71.81
CA LYS A 2 5.93 -2.20 -70.71
C LYS A 2 6.44 -3.26 -69.73
N HIS A 3 7.26 -2.83 -68.76
CA HIS A 3 7.33 -3.47 -67.44
C HIS A 3 7.33 -2.40 -66.34
N TRP A 4 6.15 -2.35 -65.73
CA TRP A 4 5.80 -1.75 -64.46
C TRP A 4 6.44 -2.56 -63.33
N LEU A 5 7.02 -1.94 -62.30
CA LEU A 5 7.30 -2.48 -60.94
C LEU A 5 7.71 -1.25 -60.09
N MET A 6 6.82 -0.69 -59.25
CA MET A 6 6.76 -0.98 -57.80
C MET A 6 8.18 -0.96 -57.18
N GLY A 7 8.62 0.02 -56.40
CA GLY A 7 7.99 0.58 -55.20
C GLY A 7 8.71 0.01 -53.97
N LEU A 8 9.40 0.85 -53.18
CA LEU A 8 9.66 0.57 -51.76
C LEU A 8 10.11 1.86 -51.05
N GLY A 9 9.16 2.51 -50.38
CA GLY A 9 9.45 3.56 -49.40
C GLY A 9 10.07 2.93 -48.17
N ILE A 10 11.26 3.38 -47.78
CA ILE A 10 11.91 3.01 -46.53
C ILE A 10 11.28 3.85 -45.42
N LEU A 11 10.33 3.24 -44.69
CA LEU A 11 9.84 3.72 -43.40
C LEU A 11 10.85 3.29 -42.34
N ILE A 12 11.69 4.21 -41.89
CA ILE A 12 12.54 4.01 -40.72
C ILE A 12 11.63 4.05 -39.49
N ALA A 13 11.25 2.87 -38.99
CA ALA A 13 10.63 2.72 -37.69
C ALA A 13 11.71 3.05 -36.64
N LEU A 14 11.66 4.26 -36.10
CA LEU A 14 12.34 4.60 -34.86
C LEU A 14 11.66 3.81 -33.74
N ALA A 15 12.14 2.58 -33.52
CA ALA A 15 11.90 1.85 -32.28
C ALA A 15 12.61 2.61 -31.17
N GLY A 16 11.93 3.63 -30.62
CA GLY A 16 12.32 4.22 -29.35
C GLY A 16 12.18 3.14 -28.29
N CYS A 17 13.30 2.57 -27.86
CA CYS A 17 13.35 1.77 -26.65
C CYS A 17 12.96 2.68 -25.49
N HIS A 18 11.67 2.66 -25.12
CA HIS A 18 11.22 3.16 -23.84
C HIS A 18 11.84 2.22 -22.81
N GLN A 19 12.99 2.59 -22.25
CA GLN A 19 13.49 1.90 -21.08
C GLN A 19 12.44 2.12 -19.99
N PRO A 20 11.93 1.05 -19.35
CA PRO A 20 11.07 1.23 -18.19
C PRO A 20 11.89 2.01 -17.17
N VAL A 21 11.48 3.24 -16.89
CA VAL A 21 12.04 4.06 -15.83
C VAL A 21 11.86 3.24 -14.55
N GLU A 22 12.94 2.70 -14.00
CA GLU A 22 12.90 2.10 -12.67
C GLU A 22 12.37 3.18 -11.72
N PRO A 23 11.35 2.86 -10.90
CA PRO A 23 10.82 3.84 -9.98
C PRO A 23 11.96 4.28 -9.06
N GLU A 24 12.23 5.58 -9.07
CA GLU A 24 13.20 6.26 -8.23
C GLU A 24 13.07 5.72 -6.80
N VAL A 25 14.19 5.26 -6.21
CA VAL A 25 14.21 4.78 -4.82
C VAL A 25 13.77 5.96 -3.95
N SER A 26 12.51 5.93 -3.54
CA SER A 26 11.92 7.05 -2.82
C SER A 26 12.51 7.08 -1.40
N ASN A 27 13.23 8.16 -1.08
CA ASN A 27 13.74 8.44 0.26
C ASN A 27 12.63 8.88 1.24
N ASP A 28 11.36 8.78 0.84
CA ASP A 28 10.26 9.11 1.71
C ASP A 28 10.12 8.03 2.80
N LEU A 29 10.22 8.52 4.03
CA LEU A 29 10.17 7.73 5.25
C LEU A 29 8.91 6.87 5.37
N LEU A 30 7.81 7.17 4.68
CA LEU A 30 6.62 6.32 4.70
C LEU A 30 6.90 4.94 4.12
N TYR A 31 7.73 4.86 3.08
CA TYR A 31 7.87 3.67 2.23
C TYR A 31 8.81 2.61 2.80
N ARG A 32 8.42 2.04 3.93
CA ARG A 32 9.10 0.94 4.62
C ARG A 32 8.12 0.08 5.39
N THR A 33 8.64 -0.88 6.15
CA THR A 33 7.88 -1.73 7.05
C THR A 33 7.76 -1.09 8.43
N TRP A 34 6.54 -1.12 8.97
CA TRP A 34 6.15 -0.53 10.22
C TRP A 34 5.42 -1.54 11.10
N GLN A 35 5.66 -1.50 12.39
CA GLN A 35 4.98 -2.28 13.41
C GLN A 35 3.99 -1.38 14.14
N LEU A 36 2.70 -1.69 14.08
CA LEU A 36 1.70 -1.08 14.95
C LEU A 36 1.98 -1.55 16.38
N THR A 37 2.16 -0.58 17.27
CA THR A 37 2.48 -0.84 18.68
C THR A 37 1.38 -0.39 19.63
N GLN A 38 0.57 0.58 19.20
CA GLN A 38 -0.41 1.21 20.05
C GLN A 38 -1.54 1.84 19.23
N ILE A 39 -2.75 1.83 19.79
CA ILE A 39 -3.92 2.56 19.29
C ILE A 39 -4.40 3.50 20.40
N ASP A 40 -4.40 4.80 20.12
CA ASP A 40 -4.99 5.84 20.97
C ASP A 40 -6.41 6.14 20.50
N ASN A 41 -7.38 5.57 21.20
CA ASN A 41 -8.78 5.65 20.82
C ASN A 41 -9.36 7.05 21.05
N THR A 42 -10.39 7.38 20.28
CA THR A 42 -11.12 8.65 20.42
C THR A 42 -11.81 8.81 21.78
N ASP A 43 -12.04 7.72 22.50
CA ASP A 43 -12.58 7.71 23.87
C ASP A 43 -11.51 8.00 24.95
N GLY A 44 -10.26 8.26 24.54
CA GLY A 44 -9.13 8.56 25.42
C GLY A 44 -8.40 7.31 25.95
N ARG A 45 -8.81 6.10 25.57
CA ARG A 45 -8.12 4.87 25.97
C ARG A 45 -6.97 4.55 25.03
N THR A 46 -5.84 4.18 25.60
CA THR A 46 -4.69 3.64 24.87
C THR A 46 -4.67 2.12 24.98
N VAL A 47 -4.60 1.43 23.83
CA VAL A 47 -4.51 -0.03 23.75
C VAL A 47 -3.16 -0.41 23.16
N ALA A 48 -2.38 -1.20 23.88
CA ALA A 48 -1.15 -1.80 23.36
C ALA A 48 -1.51 -2.91 22.36
N VAL A 49 -0.84 -2.90 21.22
CA VAL A 49 -1.02 -3.92 20.17
C VAL A 49 0.03 -5.01 20.33
N SER A 50 -0.40 -6.26 20.33
CA SER A 50 0.51 -7.41 20.44
C SER A 50 1.34 -7.57 19.15
N ASN A 51 2.57 -8.03 19.30
CA ASN A 51 3.44 -8.38 18.18
C ASN A 51 2.83 -9.57 17.42
N SER A 52 2.15 -9.26 16.32
CA SER A 52 1.40 -10.22 15.50
C SER A 52 1.43 -9.78 14.04
N GLU A 53 1.27 -10.73 13.11
CA GLU A 53 1.44 -10.50 11.68
C GLU A 53 0.52 -9.40 11.12
N TRP A 54 -0.70 -9.27 11.63
CA TRP A 54 -1.63 -8.22 11.20
C TRP A 54 -1.16 -6.80 11.53
N ALA A 55 -0.33 -6.67 12.57
CA ALA A 55 0.18 -5.39 13.04
C ALA A 55 1.44 -4.94 12.27
N ILE A 56 1.99 -5.78 11.40
CA ILE A 56 3.13 -5.45 10.54
C ILE A 56 2.59 -4.97 9.20
N VAL A 57 2.97 -3.76 8.78
CA VAL A 57 2.46 -3.09 7.58
C VAL A 57 3.61 -2.51 6.77
N THR A 58 3.69 -2.85 5.49
CA THR A 58 4.63 -2.23 4.55
C THR A 58 3.89 -1.31 3.59
N PHE A 59 4.25 -0.04 3.56
CA PHE A 59 3.79 0.90 2.52
C PHE A 59 4.78 0.90 1.36
N ARG A 60 4.30 0.65 0.14
CA ARG A 60 5.14 0.66 -1.06
C ARG A 60 4.96 1.96 -1.85
N PRO A 61 6.01 2.48 -2.54
CA PRO A 61 5.90 3.69 -3.36
C PRO A 61 4.84 3.61 -4.47
N ASN A 62 4.52 2.39 -4.94
CA ASN A 62 3.50 2.14 -5.95
C ASN A 62 2.05 2.15 -5.41
N GLY A 63 1.85 2.54 -4.15
CA GLY A 63 0.54 2.62 -3.51
C GLY A 63 -0.02 1.27 -3.05
N MET A 64 0.81 0.23 -2.91
CA MET A 64 0.42 -1.05 -2.29
C MET A 64 0.71 -1.07 -0.79
N ILE A 65 -0.13 -1.80 -0.06
CA ILE A 65 0.02 -2.10 1.36
C ILE A 65 0.18 -3.61 1.49
N LEU A 66 1.25 -4.04 2.15
CA LEU A 66 1.48 -5.46 2.47
C LEU A 66 1.38 -5.66 3.97
N TYR A 67 0.82 -6.78 4.40
CA TYR A 67 0.68 -7.12 5.82
C TYR A 67 1.52 -8.35 6.16
N GLY A 68 1.99 -8.42 7.41
CA GLY A 68 2.87 -9.48 7.89
C GLY A 68 4.34 -9.24 7.52
N ALA A 69 5.22 -9.94 8.23
CA ALA A 69 6.67 -9.84 8.05
C ALA A 69 7.11 -10.20 6.63
N ASN A 70 6.40 -11.15 6.00
CA ASN A 70 6.64 -11.60 4.64
C ASN A 70 5.73 -10.91 3.59
N GLY A 71 4.84 -10.00 4.01
CA GLY A 71 3.88 -9.33 3.13
C GLY A 71 2.75 -10.22 2.62
N ARG A 72 2.53 -11.42 3.20
CA ARG A 72 1.54 -12.42 2.76
C ARG A 72 0.38 -12.63 3.72
N TYR A 73 0.33 -11.87 4.83
CA TYR A 73 -0.79 -11.95 5.75
C TYR A 73 -2.04 -11.29 5.14
N ALA A 74 -3.22 -11.93 5.21
CA ALA A 74 -4.47 -11.24 4.94
C ALA A 74 -5.02 -10.64 6.23
N ALA A 75 -4.81 -9.34 6.37
CA ALA A 75 -5.52 -8.56 7.38
C ALA A 75 -6.96 -8.36 6.92
N CYS A 76 -7.90 -9.00 7.63
CA CYS A 76 -9.32 -8.83 7.35
C CYS A 76 -9.70 -7.36 7.50
N CYS A 77 -10.55 -6.87 6.60
CA CYS A 77 -11.05 -5.48 6.60
C CYS A 77 -9.98 -4.40 6.59
N SER A 78 -8.77 -4.70 6.12
CA SER A 78 -7.69 -3.74 6.03
C SER A 78 -7.47 -3.31 4.58
N PRO A 79 -7.16 -2.03 4.31
CA PRO A 79 -6.93 -1.55 2.96
C PRO A 79 -5.68 -2.19 2.36
N ASN A 80 -5.69 -2.55 1.08
CA ASN A 80 -4.51 -3.13 0.40
C ASN A 80 -3.81 -2.12 -0.52
N ARG A 81 -4.42 -0.95 -0.74
CA ARG A 81 -3.89 0.09 -1.60
C ARG A 81 -4.22 1.47 -1.05
N PHE A 82 -3.39 2.44 -1.43
CA PHE A 82 -3.60 3.84 -1.11
C PHE A 82 -3.11 4.74 -2.24
N LYS A 83 -3.69 5.94 -2.30
CA LYS A 83 -3.14 7.10 -2.99
C LYS A 83 -2.68 8.08 -1.93
N ARG A 84 -1.47 8.62 -2.08
CA ARG A 84 -0.98 9.67 -1.19
C ARG A 84 -1.16 11.03 -1.83
N LYS A 85 -1.70 11.96 -1.06
CA LYS A 85 -1.70 13.39 -1.36
C LYS A 85 -1.20 14.13 -0.13
N ASP A 86 0.02 14.63 -0.19
CA ASP A 86 0.69 15.29 0.93
C ASP A 86 0.74 14.40 2.19
N ASN A 87 0.07 14.81 3.26
CA ASN A 87 -0.05 14.10 4.52
C ASN A 87 -1.31 13.22 4.59
N VAL A 88 -2.03 13.01 3.49
CA VAL A 88 -3.26 12.20 3.47
C VAL A 88 -3.03 10.90 2.69
N LEU A 89 -3.45 9.79 3.29
CA LEU A 89 -3.54 8.48 2.68
C LEU A 89 -5.00 8.20 2.35
N ASP A 90 -5.35 8.27 1.07
CA ASP A 90 -6.66 7.91 0.54
C ASP A 90 -6.65 6.40 0.22
N PHE A 91 -7.35 5.60 1.01
CA PHE A 91 -7.36 4.15 0.86
C PHE A 91 -8.36 3.73 -0.21
N VAL A 92 -7.83 3.08 -1.25
CA VAL A 92 -8.62 2.61 -2.38
C VAL A 92 -8.75 1.09 -2.31
N ASP A 93 -9.86 0.55 -2.81
CA ASP A 93 -10.09 -0.89 -2.92
C ASP A 93 -10.00 -1.66 -1.58
N VAL A 94 -10.76 -1.23 -0.56
CA VAL A 94 -11.01 -2.04 0.66
C VAL A 94 -11.89 -3.26 0.29
N LYS A 95 -11.30 -4.21 -0.43
CA LYS A 95 -11.88 -5.52 -0.73
C LYS A 95 -11.03 -6.57 -0.05
N SER A 96 -11.67 -7.65 0.40
CA SER A 96 -10.99 -8.86 0.86
C SER A 96 -9.96 -9.27 -0.19
N VAL A 97 -8.70 -9.26 0.21
CA VAL A 97 -7.54 -9.27 -0.66
C VAL A 97 -7.47 -10.55 -1.50
N PRO A 98 -7.46 -10.51 -2.85
CA PRO A 98 -7.02 -11.62 -3.67
C PRO A 98 -5.51 -11.46 -3.94
N VAL A 99 -4.67 -11.56 -2.91
CA VAL A 99 -3.22 -11.73 -3.11
C VAL A 99 -3.01 -13.23 -3.28
N PRO A 100 -2.54 -13.72 -4.45
CA PRO A 100 -2.53 -15.13 -4.84
C PRO A 100 -1.96 -16.13 -3.82
N GLU A 101 -1.12 -15.66 -2.89
CA GLU A 101 -0.31 -16.46 -1.97
C GLU A 101 -0.51 -16.00 -0.51
N VAL A 102 -1.75 -16.03 -0.01
CA VAL A 102 -2.09 -15.59 1.36
C VAL A 102 -2.37 -16.80 2.25
N ASP A 103 -1.79 -16.80 3.44
CA ASP A 103 -1.76 -17.95 4.35
C ASP A 103 -3.07 -18.17 5.15
N ASN A 104 -3.94 -17.15 5.31
CA ASN A 104 -5.13 -17.20 6.19
C ASN A 104 -6.46 -16.77 5.53
N ARG A 105 -6.63 -17.00 4.22
CA ARG A 105 -7.81 -16.52 3.46
C ARG A 105 -9.17 -16.95 4.00
N GLU A 106 -9.29 -18.14 4.58
CA GLU A 106 -10.57 -18.69 5.05
C GLU A 106 -11.16 -17.86 6.21
N GLU A 107 -10.31 -17.30 7.08
CA GLU A 107 -10.74 -16.56 8.28
C GLU A 107 -11.42 -15.22 7.94
N CYS A 108 -11.05 -14.57 6.84
CA CYS A 108 -11.61 -13.28 6.45
C CYS A 108 -12.93 -13.36 5.67
N THR A 109 -13.37 -14.55 5.27
CA THR A 109 -14.64 -14.72 4.51
C THR A 109 -15.89 -14.48 5.36
N LEU A 110 -15.76 -14.48 6.69
CA LEU A 110 -16.86 -14.34 7.64
C LEU A 110 -17.02 -12.92 8.21
N VAL A 111 -16.17 -11.97 7.84
CA VAL A 111 -16.15 -10.61 8.41
C VAL A 111 -16.78 -9.61 7.45
N ASP A 112 -17.83 -8.91 7.88
CA ASP A 112 -18.41 -7.78 7.14
C ASP A 112 -17.61 -6.50 7.39
N CYS A 113 -16.89 -6.03 6.37
CA CYS A 113 -15.94 -4.92 6.44
C CYS A 113 -16.58 -3.56 6.15
N GLN A 114 -17.80 -3.32 6.65
CA GLN A 114 -18.62 -2.17 6.28
C GLN A 114 -18.12 -0.80 6.78
N LEU A 115 -16.99 -0.71 7.46
CA LEU A 115 -16.51 0.54 8.06
C LEU A 115 -14.99 0.65 7.93
N GLN A 116 -14.51 1.25 6.84
CA GLN A 116 -13.18 1.84 6.79
C GLN A 116 -13.31 3.24 6.20
N GLY A 117 -12.65 4.21 6.84
CA GLY A 117 -12.69 5.60 6.42
C GLY A 117 -11.82 5.76 5.20
N ASP A 118 -12.36 6.45 4.19
CA ASP A 118 -11.72 6.60 2.88
C ASP A 118 -10.33 7.28 2.97
N PHE A 119 -10.05 8.02 4.05
CA PHE A 119 -8.79 8.75 4.21
C PHE A 119 -8.27 8.73 5.65
N TRP A 120 -6.96 8.49 5.81
CA TRP A 120 -6.24 8.69 7.08
C TRP A 120 -5.19 9.79 6.92
N GLU A 121 -4.88 10.47 8.02
CA GLU A 121 -3.91 11.56 8.06
C GLU A 121 -2.59 11.09 8.69
N ILE A 122 -1.47 11.42 8.06
CA ILE A 122 -0.13 11.29 8.63
C ILE A 122 0.07 12.46 9.59
N VAL A 123 -0.01 12.17 10.88
CA VAL A 123 0.20 13.16 11.96
C VAL A 123 1.69 13.28 12.28
N THR A 124 2.40 12.17 12.29
CA THR A 124 3.84 12.10 12.54
C THR A 124 4.48 11.16 11.53
N LEU A 125 5.60 11.58 10.95
CA LEU A 125 6.45 10.72 10.12
C LEU A 125 7.92 11.10 10.37
N THR A 126 8.63 10.24 11.11
CA THR A 126 10.05 10.40 11.45
C THR A 126 10.79 9.08 11.20
N GLU A 127 12.10 9.05 11.45
CA GLU A 127 12.87 7.81 11.35
C GLU A 127 12.35 6.73 12.32
N ASP A 128 11.85 7.12 13.49
CA ASP A 128 11.48 6.23 14.59
C ASP A 128 9.97 6.06 14.80
N SER A 129 9.14 6.83 14.10
CA SER A 129 7.70 6.82 14.33
C SER A 129 6.88 7.19 13.10
N LEU A 130 5.78 6.49 12.94
CA LEU A 130 4.68 6.85 12.06
C LEU A 130 3.40 6.89 12.92
N VAL A 131 2.66 8.00 12.86
CA VAL A 131 1.35 8.11 13.50
C VAL A 131 0.31 8.42 12.43
N LEU A 132 -0.65 7.51 12.28
CA LEU A 132 -1.78 7.67 11.37
C LEU A 132 -3.05 7.93 12.16
N LYS A 133 -3.75 9.01 11.82
CA LYS A 133 -5.04 9.35 12.42
C LYS A 133 -6.17 8.84 11.53
N THR A 134 -7.04 8.05 12.13
CA THR A 134 -8.26 7.54 11.51
C THR A 134 -9.47 8.35 11.95
N PRO A 135 -10.52 8.47 11.12
CA PRO A 135 -11.74 9.19 11.51
C PRO A 135 -12.58 8.47 12.57
N TYR A 136 -12.34 7.17 12.82
CA TYR A 136 -13.23 6.35 13.66
C TYR A 136 -12.60 5.82 14.94
N LEU A 137 -11.33 5.45 14.90
CA LEU A 137 -10.66 4.72 15.99
C LEU A 137 -9.52 5.52 16.63
N GLY A 138 -9.26 6.74 16.16
CA GLY A 138 -8.21 7.60 16.70
C GLY A 138 -6.86 7.35 16.03
N ASN A 139 -5.77 7.39 16.81
CA ASN A 139 -4.41 7.37 16.29
C ASN A 139 -3.78 5.98 16.36
N TYR A 140 -3.23 5.53 15.25
CA TYR A 140 -2.46 4.30 15.13
C TYR A 140 -0.98 4.67 15.18
N VAL A 141 -0.28 4.14 16.18
CA VAL A 141 1.11 4.49 16.48
C VAL A 141 2.02 3.33 16.10
N TYR A 142 2.86 3.61 15.11
CA TYR A 142 3.79 2.67 14.53
C TYR A 142 5.25 3.01 14.89
N LYS A 143 6.07 1.97 14.95
CA LYS A 143 7.53 2.03 15.01
C LYS A 143 8.15 1.29 13.83
N PRO A 144 9.40 1.56 13.45
CA PRO A 144 10.09 0.79 12.42
C PRO A 144 10.06 -0.70 12.75
N TYR A 145 9.69 -1.52 11.78
CA TYR A 145 9.80 -2.97 11.87
C TYR A 145 11.11 -3.41 11.20
N PRO A 146 11.90 -4.30 11.83
CA PRO A 146 13.20 -4.75 11.34
C PRO A 146 13.13 -5.56 10.03
#